data_AF-A0A7V4S503-F1
#
_entry.id   AF-A0A7V4S503-F1
#
_cell.length_a   1.000
_cell.length_b   1.000
_cell.length_c   1.000
_cell.angle_alpha   90.00
_cell.angle_beta   90.00
_cell.angle_gamma   90.00
#
_symmetry.space_group_name_H-M   'P 1'
#
loop_
_entity.id
_entity.type
_entity.pdbx_description
1 polymer ?
#
loop_
_entity_poly.entity_id
_entity_poly.type
_entity_poly.pdbx_seq_one_letter_code
_entity_poly.pdbx_strand_id
1 'polypeptide(L)'
;MRCPKCNTENKDDAKFCKKCGTALIIKPVWRPTWMWHIKVLCVIFLVLIVLFFVLNALFKPYMRKLPEDVTPWLKHEKGLKK
;
A
#
# COMPACT_ATOMS: atom_id res chain seq x y z
N MET A 1 -4.75 19.86 30.64
CA MET A 1 -4.30 18.45 30.74
C MET A 1 -3.68 18.14 32.12
N ARG A 2 -3.94 16.94 32.68
CA ARG A 2 -3.29 16.49 33.94
C ARG A 2 -1.93 15.85 33.65
N CYS A 3 -0.93 16.17 34.47
CA CYS A 3 0.39 15.57 34.36
C CYS A 3 0.35 14.09 34.79
N PRO A 4 0.84 13.13 33.99
CA PRO A 4 0.82 11.71 34.36
C PRO A 4 1.72 11.37 35.55
N LYS A 5 2.69 12.23 35.90
CA LYS A 5 3.64 11.98 37.00
C LYS A 5 3.16 12.52 38.36
N CYS A 6 2.58 13.72 38.39
CA CYS A 6 2.21 14.41 39.64
C CYS A 6 0.74 14.81 39.73
N ASN A 7 -0.06 14.40 38.74
CA ASN A 7 -1.50 14.65 38.61
C ASN A 7 -1.94 16.12 38.66
N THR A 8 -1.00 17.07 38.57
CA THR A 8 -1.29 18.51 38.58
C THR A 8 -1.95 18.93 37.28
N GLU A 9 -2.95 19.81 37.39
CA GLU A 9 -3.64 20.42 36.25
C GLU A 9 -2.77 21.51 35.59
N ASN A 10 -2.48 21.32 34.31
CA ASN A 10 -1.74 22.24 33.46
C ASN A 10 -2.62 22.71 32.29
N LYS A 11 -2.27 23.86 31.71
CA LYS A 11 -2.83 24.33 30.44
C LYS A 11 -2.59 23.29 29.35
N ASP A 12 -3.48 23.20 28.36
CA ASP A 12 -3.40 22.18 27.32
C ASP A 12 -2.18 22.36 26.41
N ASP A 13 -1.73 23.59 26.18
CA ASP A 13 -0.53 23.90 25.39
C ASP A 13 0.79 23.89 26.20
N ALA A 14 0.75 23.49 27.47
CA ALA A 14 1.94 23.50 28.32
C ALA A 14 2.94 22.41 27.88
N LYS A 15 4.12 22.81 27.38
CA LYS A 15 5.18 21.86 27.00
C LYS A 15 5.78 21.10 28.20
N PHE A 16 5.73 21.69 29.38
CA PHE A 16 6.25 21.13 30.63
C PHE A 16 5.25 21.32 31.77
N CYS A 17 5.27 20.42 32.75
CA CYS A 17 4.44 20.56 33.93
C CYS A 17 4.94 21.68 34.87
N LYS A 18 4.04 22.56 35.30
CA LYS A 18 4.34 23.69 36.22
C LYS A 18 4.87 23.30 37.60
N LYS A 19 4.60 22.06 38.05
CA LYS A 19 4.96 21.57 39.38
C LYS A 19 6.22 20.69 39.36
N CYS A 20 6.27 19.71 38.46
CA CYS A 20 7.35 18.70 38.45
C CYS A 20 8.32 18.80 37.26
N GLY A 21 8.11 19.74 36.33
CA GLY A 21 8.99 19.95 35.17
C GLY A 21 8.97 18.84 34.11
N THR A 22 8.10 17.83 34.24
CA THR A 22 8.04 16.73 33.26
C THR A 22 7.52 17.25 31.93
N ALA A 23 8.18 16.87 30.83
CA ALA A 23 7.74 17.21 29.48
C ALA A 23 6.37 16.56 29.20
N LEU A 24 5.40 17.38 28.83
CA LEU A 24 4.04 16.98 28.45
C LEU A 24 3.91 16.83 26.93
N ILE A 25 5.03 16.97 26.20
CA ILE A 25 5.10 16.81 24.76
C ILE A 25 4.82 15.35 24.43
N ILE A 26 3.66 15.12 23.82
CA ILE A 26 3.30 13.83 23.24
C ILE A 26 4.22 13.61 22.05
N LYS A 27 5.27 12.81 22.22
CA LYS A 27 6.07 12.36 21.09
C LYS A 27 5.14 11.51 20.22
N PRO A 28 5.01 11.80 18.91
CA PRO A 28 4.23 10.92 18.07
C PRO A 28 4.85 9.53 18.18
N VAL A 29 4.03 8.53 18.54
CA VAL A 29 4.41 7.14 18.45
C VAL A 29 4.87 6.87 17.01
N TRP A 30 6.00 6.14 16.90
CA TRP A 30 6.78 5.84 15.70
C TRP A 30 6.17 6.24 14.34
N ARG A 31 6.92 7.05 13.58
CA ARG A 31 6.57 7.42 12.20
C ARG A 31 7.50 6.69 11.21
N PRO A 32 6.98 5.91 10.26
CA PRO A 32 7.82 5.26 9.27
C PRO A 32 8.56 6.30 8.42
N THR A 33 9.85 6.07 8.19
CA THR A 33 10.66 6.93 7.33
C THR A 33 10.29 6.71 5.86
N TRP A 34 10.70 7.64 4.98
CA TRP A 34 10.46 7.51 3.55
C TRP A 34 11.11 6.23 2.96
N MET A 35 12.23 5.80 3.52
CA MET A 35 12.88 4.52 3.18
C MET A 35 12.03 3.29 3.55
N TRP A 36 11.24 3.36 4.62
CA TRP A 36 10.31 2.29 4.96
C TRP A 36 9.17 2.20 3.95
N HIS A 37 8.61 3.34 3.56
CA HIS A 37 7.54 3.41 2.57
C HIS A 37 7.97 2.80 1.24
N ILE A 38 9.18 3.11 0.75
CA ILE A 38 9.70 2.50 -0.47
C ILE A 38 9.78 0.99 -0.34
N LYS A 39 10.39 0.49 0.74
CA LYS A 39 10.54 -0.97 0.94
C LYS A 39 9.18 -1.67 0.94
N VAL A 40 8.20 -1.10 1.64
CA VAL A 40 6.83 -1.64 1.68
C VAL A 40 6.18 -1.61 0.30
N LEU A 41 6.25 -0.49 -0.42
CA LEU A 41 5.70 -0.39 -1.77
C LEU A 41 6.36 -1.39 -2.72
N CYS A 42 7.68 -1.50 -2.71
CA CYS A 42 8.40 -2.49 -3.53
C CYS A 42 7.92 -3.91 -3.24
N VAL A 43 7.76 -4.30 -1.96
CA VAL A 43 7.25 -5.62 -1.59
C VAL A 43 5.82 -5.84 -2.09
N ILE A 44 4.92 -4.87 -1.90
CA ILE A 44 3.53 -4.95 -2.39
C ILE A 44 3.49 -5.13 -3.90
N PHE A 45 4.23 -4.32 -4.66
CA PHE A 45 4.26 -4.42 -6.11
C PHE A 45 4.85 -5.76 -6.59
N LEU A 46 5.92 -6.25 -5.96
CA LEU A 46 6.48 -7.57 -6.28
C LEU A 46 5.46 -8.69 -6.06
N VAL A 47 4.72 -8.65 -4.95
CA VAL A 47 3.66 -9.63 -4.66
C VAL A 47 2.55 -9.56 -5.71
N LEU A 48 2.09 -8.36 -6.09
CA LEU A 48 1.05 -8.19 -7.11
C LEU A 48 1.51 -8.69 -8.50
N ILE A 49 2.76 -8.41 -8.87
CA ILE A 49 3.33 -8.86 -10.14
C ILE A 49 3.41 -10.40 -10.17
N VAL A 50 3.94 -11.01 -9.10
CA VAL A 50 4.02 -12.48 -8.99
C VAL A 50 2.63 -13.10 -9.03
N LEU A 51 1.68 -12.56 -8.25
CA LEU A 51 0.30 -13.01 -8.25
C LEU A 51 -0.32 -12.92 -9.64
N PHE A 52 -0.14 -11.79 -10.34
CA PHE A 52 -0.63 -11.61 -11.71
C PHE A 52 -0.09 -12.69 -12.65
N PHE A 53 1.22 -12.96 -12.63
CA PHE A 53 1.80 -13.99 -13.50
C PHE A 53 1.35 -15.40 -13.13
N VAL A 54 1.20 -15.70 -11.83
CA VAL A 54 0.68 -16.98 -11.35
C VAL A 54 -0.77 -17.17 -11.79
N LEU A 55 -1.63 -16.17 -11.55
CA LEU A 55 -3.03 -16.21 -11.99
C LEU A 55 -3.13 -16.31 -13.51
N ASN A 56 -2.32 -15.57 -14.25
CA ASN A 56 -2.26 -15.68 -15.71
C ASN A 56 -1.84 -17.10 -16.13
N ALA A 57 -0.85 -17.71 -15.48
CA ALA A 57 -0.44 -19.08 -15.76
C ALA A 57 -1.54 -20.11 -15.44
N LEU A 58 -2.24 -19.94 -14.30
CA LEU A 58 -3.34 -20.81 -13.86
C LEU A 58 -4.61 -20.63 -14.70
N PHE A 59 -4.91 -19.42 -15.17
CA PHE A 59 -6.12 -19.07 -15.92
C PHE A 59 -5.94 -19.05 -17.44
N LYS A 60 -4.75 -19.35 -17.98
CA LYS A 60 -4.56 -19.68 -19.41
C LYS A 60 -5.63 -20.60 -20.02
N PRO A 61 -6.20 -21.62 -19.32
CA PRO A 61 -7.32 -22.40 -19.85
C PRO A 61 -8.64 -21.62 -20.06
N TYR A 62 -8.77 -20.37 -19.60
CA TYR A 62 -9.99 -19.56 -19.72
C TYR A 62 -10.06 -18.69 -20.99
N MET A 63 -9.08 -18.76 -21.90
CA MET A 63 -9.22 -18.13 -23.21
C MET A 63 -10.34 -18.84 -23.98
N ARG A 64 -11.52 -18.23 -24.00
CA ARG A 64 -12.63 -18.63 -24.88
C ARG A 64 -12.06 -18.70 -26.30
N LYS A 65 -12.04 -19.91 -26.89
CA LYS A 65 -11.77 -20.06 -28.32
C LYS A 65 -12.87 -19.30 -29.04
N LEU A 66 -12.51 -18.18 -29.66
CA LEU A 66 -13.45 -17.39 -30.43
C LEU A 66 -13.75 -18.19 -31.71
N PRO A 67 -14.99 -18.65 -31.89
CA PRO A 67 -15.29 -19.50 -33.03
C PRO A 67 -15.20 -18.66 -34.31
N GLU A 68 -14.75 -19.28 -35.40
CA GLU A 68 -14.37 -18.54 -36.62
C GLU A 68 -15.58 -17.90 -37.33
N ASP A 69 -16.78 -18.39 -37.03
CA ASP A 69 -18.07 -17.90 -37.56
C ASP A 69 -18.40 -16.49 -37.06
N VAL A 70 -18.05 -16.17 -35.81
CA VAL A 70 -18.33 -14.85 -35.22
C VAL A 70 -17.23 -13.83 -35.48
N THR A 71 -16.03 -14.23 -35.89
CA THR A 71 -14.92 -13.31 -36.23
C THR A 71 -14.20 -13.62 -37.55
N PRO A 72 -14.90 -13.58 -38.69
CA PRO A 72 -14.29 -13.84 -40.00
C PRO A 72 -13.20 -12.83 -40.38
N TRP A 73 -13.25 -11.59 -39.87
CA TRP A 73 -12.24 -10.55 -40.14
C TRP A 73 -10.89 -10.79 -39.44
N LEU A 74 -10.83 -11.62 -38.40
CA LEU A 74 -9.61 -11.88 -37.64
C LEU A 74 -8.58 -12.74 -38.42
N LYS A 75 -9.04 -13.49 -39.43
CA LYS A 75 -8.16 -14.25 -40.34
C LYS A 75 -7.34 -13.36 -41.26
N HIS A 76 -7.89 -12.22 -41.69
CA HIS A 76 -7.24 -11.31 -42.64
C HIS A 76 -5.97 -10.68 -42.05
N GLU A 77 -5.96 -10.36 -40.75
CA GLU A 77 -4.78 -9.78 -40.08
C GLU A 77 -3.59 -10.74 -39.98
N LYS A 78 -3.83 -12.04 -39.84
CA LYS A 78 -2.74 -13.03 -39.73
C LYS A 78 -2.02 -13.26 -41.07
N GLY A 79 -2.64 -12.92 -42.20
CA GLY A 79 -2.01 -12.99 -43.54
C GLY A 79 -1.20 -11.76 -43.92
N LEU A 80 -1.42 -10.62 -43.28
CA LEU A 80 -0.68 -9.36 -43.50
C LEU A 80 0.62 -9.26 -42.69
N LYS A 81 0.82 -10.14 -41.71
CA LYS A 81 2.05 -10.27 -40.90
C LYS A 81 2.91 -11.45 -41.38
N LYS A 82 3.06 -11.61 -42.69
CA LYS A 82 3.99 -12.57 -43.30
C LYS A 82 5.05 -11.85 -44.10
#